data_AF-A0A3L7Y879-F1
#
_entry.id   AF-A0A3L7Y879-F1
#
_cell.length_a   1.000
_cell.length_b   1.000
_cell.length_c   1.000
_cell.angle_alpha   90.00
_cell.angle_beta   90.00
_cell.angle_gamma   90.00
#
_symmetry.space_group_name_H-M   'P 1'
#
loop_
_entity.id
_entity.type
_entity.pdbx_description
1 polymer ?
#
loop_
_entity_poly.entity_id
_entity_poly.type
_entity_poly.pdbx_seq_one_letter_code
_entity_poly.pdbx_strand_id
1 'polypeptide(L)'
;MVTGTRIIMGMPIIVEIVDRGATDRELDALWVFFTAVEAQFSTYREDSELSRINRGLLAMEDASPEMRAMIDRAIRTGDETNGYFDAWRTGTCDLSGVVKGWAIAEAANRLHATGFHHFCVNAGGDIQT
;
A
#
# COMPACT_ATOMS: atom_id res chain seq x y z
N MET A 1 -13.70 -9.27 18.62
CA MET A 1 -12.26 -9.16 18.36
C MET A 1 -11.88 -10.21 17.34
N VAL A 2 -11.32 -9.77 16.22
CA VAL A 2 -10.72 -10.62 15.19
C VAL A 2 -9.29 -10.15 14.96
N THR A 3 -8.39 -11.09 14.69
CA THR A 3 -6.98 -10.81 14.41
C THR A 3 -6.52 -11.71 13.28
N GLY A 4 -5.67 -11.19 12.41
CA GLY A 4 -5.07 -11.98 11.33
C GLY A 4 -3.72 -11.43 10.91
N THR A 5 -2.87 -12.36 10.49
CA THR A 5 -1.52 -12.05 10.00
C THR A 5 -1.29 -12.73 8.67
N ARG A 6 -0.79 -11.98 7.69
CA ARG A 6 -0.34 -12.52 6.39
C ARG A 6 0.99 -11.90 5.98
N ILE A 7 1.77 -12.64 5.18
CA ILE A 7 2.95 -12.10 4.51
C ILE A 7 2.50 -11.57 3.15
N ILE A 8 2.52 -10.24 2.99
CA ILE A 8 2.13 -9.52 1.77
C ILE A 8 3.08 -8.32 1.63
N MET A 9 3.40 -7.90 0.41
CA MET A 9 4.37 -6.82 0.14
C MET A 9 5.75 -7.11 0.75
N GLY A 10 6.13 -8.38 0.83
CA GLY A 10 7.41 -8.83 1.40
C GLY A 10 7.55 -8.65 2.93
N MET A 11 6.46 -8.36 3.65
CA MET A 11 6.48 -8.11 5.09
C MET A 11 5.26 -8.73 5.81
N PRO A 12 5.31 -8.94 7.13
CA PRO A 12 4.11 -9.27 7.88
C PRO A 12 3.17 -8.06 7.95
N ILE A 13 1.92 -8.28 7.56
CA ILE A 13 0.80 -7.38 7.81
C ILE A 13 -0.08 -8.03 8.88
N ILE A 14 -0.24 -7.34 10.00
CA ILE A 14 -1.02 -7.76 11.16
C ILE A 14 -2.20 -6.79 11.25
N VAL A 15 -3.42 -7.34 11.34
CA VAL A 15 -4.64 -6.56 11.53
C VAL A 15 -5.36 -7.08 12.76
N GLU A 16 -5.71 -6.18 13.67
CA GLU A 16 -6.49 -6.46 14.86
C GLU A 16 -7.69 -5.51 14.91
N ILE A 17 -8.90 -6.04 15.03
CA ILE A 17 -10.13 -5.24 15.18
C ILE A 17 -10.79 -5.68 16.48
N VAL A 18 -10.84 -4.79 17.49
CA VAL A 18 -11.34 -5.13 18.83
C VAL A 18 -12.82 -4.84 19.00
N ASP A 19 -13.40 -4.04 18.10
CA ASP A 19 -14.82 -3.69 18.11
C ASP A 19 -15.75 -4.90 18.07
N ARG A 20 -16.93 -4.73 18.69
CA ARG A 20 -17.99 -5.75 18.68
C ARG A 20 -18.60 -5.84 17.29
N GLY A 21 -18.86 -7.08 16.85
CA GLY A 21 -19.44 -7.33 15.53
C GLY A 21 -18.42 -7.45 14.40
N ALA A 22 -17.12 -7.21 14.66
CA ALA A 22 -16.08 -7.53 13.70
C ALA A 22 -16.00 -9.05 13.46
N THR A 23 -15.85 -9.44 12.20
CA THR A 23 -15.79 -10.82 11.73
C THR A 23 -14.60 -11.02 10.79
N ASP A 24 -14.37 -12.25 10.35
CA ASP A 24 -13.32 -12.53 9.36
C ASP A 24 -13.59 -11.86 8.00
N ARG A 25 -14.82 -11.41 7.74
CA ARG A 25 -15.19 -10.68 6.51
C ARG A 25 -14.39 -9.38 6.37
N GLU A 26 -14.18 -8.66 7.47
CA GLU A 26 -13.40 -7.42 7.48
C GLU A 26 -11.93 -7.71 7.18
N LEU A 27 -11.39 -8.78 7.77
CA LEU A 27 -10.03 -9.24 7.50
C LEU A 27 -9.86 -9.64 6.03
N ASP A 28 -10.79 -10.42 5.49
CA ASP A 28 -10.78 -10.84 4.08
C ASP A 28 -10.82 -9.66 3.11
N ALA A 29 -11.63 -8.64 3.39
CA ALA A 29 -11.66 -7.43 2.58
C ALA A 29 -10.31 -6.69 2.59
N LEU A 30 -9.64 -6.64 3.73
CA LEU A 30 -8.30 -6.04 3.84
C LEU A 30 -7.23 -6.90 3.16
N TRP A 31 -7.32 -8.23 3.24
CA TRP A 31 -6.40 -9.11 2.51
C TRP A 31 -6.53 -8.95 1.00
N VAL A 32 -7.75 -8.87 0.47
CA VAL A 32 -7.99 -8.58 -0.94
C VAL A 32 -7.37 -7.24 -1.33
N PHE A 33 -7.53 -6.21 -0.48
CA PHE A 33 -6.94 -4.90 -0.70
C PHE A 33 -5.41 -4.95 -0.74
N PHE A 34 -4.75 -5.50 0.28
CA PHE A 34 -3.28 -5.56 0.33
C PHE A 34 -2.69 -6.42 -0.80
N THR A 35 -3.35 -7.51 -1.19
CA THR A 35 -2.94 -8.29 -2.36
C THR A 35 -3.05 -7.48 -3.66
N ALA A 36 -4.08 -6.65 -3.81
CA ALA A 36 -4.19 -5.76 -4.96
C ALA A 36 -3.08 -4.69 -4.97
N VAL A 37 -2.73 -4.13 -3.81
CA VAL A 37 -1.59 -3.20 -3.66
C VAL A 37 -0.28 -3.88 -4.10
N GLU A 38 -0.01 -5.10 -3.62
CA GLU A 38 1.18 -5.85 -4.05
C GLU A 38 1.20 -6.11 -5.56
N ALA A 39 0.05 -6.49 -6.13
CA ALA A 39 -0.07 -6.75 -7.56
C ALA A 39 0.19 -5.51 -8.42
N GLN A 40 -0.07 -4.30 -7.92
CA GLN A 40 0.19 -3.06 -8.66
C GLN A 40 1.60 -2.54 -8.44
N PHE A 41 2.07 -2.48 -7.19
CA PHE A 41 3.23 -1.68 -6.78
C PHE A 41 4.50 -2.48 -6.51
N SER A 42 4.46 -3.82 -6.58
CA SER A 42 5.66 -4.64 -6.34
C SER A 42 6.73 -4.38 -7.40
N THR A 43 7.97 -4.14 -7.00
CA THR A 43 9.15 -4.11 -7.88
C THR A 43 9.71 -5.50 -8.17
N TYR A 44 9.23 -6.53 -7.48
CA TYR A 44 9.71 -7.92 -7.58
C TYR A 44 8.83 -8.78 -8.49
N ARG A 45 7.53 -8.50 -8.54
CA ARG A 45 6.59 -9.22 -9.39
C ARG A 45 6.72 -8.75 -10.83
N GLU A 46 7.01 -9.65 -11.75
CA GLU A 46 7.19 -9.27 -13.15
C GLU A 46 5.90 -8.73 -13.78
N ASP A 47 4.74 -9.25 -13.36
CA ASP A 47 3.43 -8.88 -13.88
C ASP A 47 2.84 -7.62 -13.26
N SER A 48 3.51 -7.03 -12.26
CA SER A 48 3.01 -5.82 -11.63
C SER A 48 3.02 -4.64 -12.57
N GLU A 49 2.11 -3.70 -12.31
CA GLU A 49 2.03 -2.47 -13.08
C GLU A 49 3.33 -1.67 -13.00
N LEU A 50 3.91 -1.52 -11.80
CA LEU A 50 5.18 -0.80 -11.60
C LEU A 50 6.34 -1.47 -12.34
N SER A 51 6.44 -2.80 -12.31
CA SER A 51 7.48 -3.53 -13.04
C SER A 51 7.33 -3.40 -14.55
N ARG A 52 6.09 -3.37 -15.05
CA ARG A 52 5.83 -3.11 -16.48
C ARG A 52 6.25 -1.70 -16.88
N ILE A 53 6.00 -0.69 -16.04
CA ILE A 53 6.47 0.68 -16.24
C ILE A 53 8.01 0.73 -16.27
N ASN A 54 8.67 0.11 -15.28
CA ASN A 54 10.13 0.07 -15.19
C ASN A 54 10.80 -0.60 -16.40
N ARG A 55 10.13 -1.56 -17.04
CA ARG A 55 10.62 -2.21 -18.27
C ARG A 55 10.18 -1.51 -19.56
N GLY A 56 9.46 -0.39 -19.48
CA GLY A 56 8.92 0.32 -20.65
C GLY A 56 7.81 -0.44 -21.38
N LEU A 57 7.18 -1.43 -20.74
CA LEU A 57 6.05 -2.21 -21.28
C LEU A 57 4.68 -1.54 -21.03
N LEU A 58 4.66 -0.49 -20.23
CA LEU A 58 3.51 0.36 -19.95
C LEU A 58 4.02 1.79 -19.82
N ALA A 59 3.45 2.72 -20.59
CA ALA A 59 3.76 4.13 -20.44
C ALA A 59 3.13 4.67 -19.15
N MET A 60 3.80 5.60 -18.45
CA MET A 60 3.28 6.17 -17.20
C MET A 60 1.95 6.91 -17.41
N GLU A 61 1.73 7.49 -18.59
CA GLU A 61 0.47 8.14 -18.98
C GLU A 61 -0.71 7.17 -19.11
N ASP A 62 -0.42 5.91 -19.47
CA ASP A 62 -1.41 4.83 -19.60
C ASP A 62 -1.60 4.05 -18.29
N ALA A 63 -0.87 4.41 -17.23
CA ALA A 63 -0.96 3.74 -15.95
C ALA A 63 -2.30 4.01 -15.25
N SER A 64 -2.68 3.08 -14.36
CA SER A 64 -3.87 3.17 -13.54
C SER A 64 -3.93 4.51 -12.78
N PRO A 65 -5.13 5.03 -12.49
CA PRO A 65 -5.28 6.24 -11.70
C PRO A 65 -4.54 6.17 -10.36
N GLU A 66 -4.57 5.02 -9.69
CA GLU A 66 -3.87 4.76 -8.45
C GLU A 66 -2.34 4.81 -8.62
N MET A 67 -1.81 4.20 -9.67
CA MET A 67 -0.38 4.25 -9.98
C MET A 67 0.09 5.69 -10.23
N ARG A 68 -0.65 6.43 -11.07
CA ARG A 68 -0.35 7.84 -11.34
C ARG A 68 -0.41 8.69 -10.06
N ALA A 69 -1.41 8.47 -9.21
CA ALA A 69 -1.53 9.18 -7.93
C ALA A 69 -0.34 8.90 -6.99
N MET A 70 0.18 7.67 -6.97
CA MET A 70 1.36 7.33 -6.16
C MET A 70 2.65 7.87 -6.74
N ILE A 71 2.81 7.87 -8.07
CA ILE A 71 3.91 8.55 -8.77
C ILE A 71 3.91 10.05 -8.43
N ASP A 72 2.76 10.72 -8.55
CA ASP A 72 2.63 12.14 -8.24
C ASP A 72 2.95 12.41 -6.76
N ARG A 73 2.55 11.51 -5.86
CA ARG A 73 2.89 11.62 -4.44
C ARG A 73 4.39 11.49 -4.22
N ALA A 74 5.06 10.54 -4.85
CA ALA A 74 6.50 10.37 -4.76
C ALA A 74 7.26 11.61 -5.26
N ILE A 75 6.83 12.19 -6.40
CA ILE A 75 7.40 13.43 -6.93
C ILE A 75 7.24 14.57 -5.91
N ARG A 76 6.03 14.81 -5.40
CA ARG A 76 5.79 15.85 -4.39
C ARG A 76 6.62 15.65 -3.13
N THR A 77 6.77 14.41 -2.65
CA THR A 77 7.62 14.11 -1.49
C THR A 77 9.09 14.42 -1.79
N GLY A 78 9.56 14.20 -3.02
CA GLY A 78 10.89 14.65 -3.45
C GLY A 78 11.04 16.17 -3.36
N ASP A 79 10.06 16.92 -3.89
CA ASP A 79 10.06 18.39 -3.84
C ASP A 79 10.04 18.92 -2.40
N GLU A 80 9.13 18.41 -1.56
CA GLU A 80 8.97 18.80 -0.15
C GLU A 80 10.23 18.52 0.69
N THR A 81 10.99 17.51 0.30
CA THR A 81 12.22 17.11 0.98
C THR A 81 13.48 17.66 0.32
N ASN A 82 13.38 18.58 -0.65
CA ASN A 82 14.52 19.12 -1.42
C ASN A 82 15.40 18.01 -2.03
N GLY A 83 14.79 16.93 -2.53
CA GLY A 83 15.47 15.81 -3.16
C GLY A 83 16.09 14.79 -2.20
N TYR A 84 15.86 14.90 -0.88
CA TYR A 84 16.27 13.83 0.05
C TYR A 84 15.48 12.54 -0.17
N PHE A 85 14.23 12.66 -0.59
CA PHE A 85 13.45 11.55 -1.15
C PHE A 85 13.55 11.56 -2.68
N ASP A 86 13.85 10.41 -3.28
CA ASP A 86 13.87 10.22 -4.73
C ASP A 86 13.45 8.78 -5.07
N ALA A 87 12.27 8.63 -5.67
CA ALA A 87 11.74 7.32 -6.07
C ALA A 87 12.47 6.70 -7.27
N TRP A 88 13.39 7.42 -7.93
CA TRP A 88 14.23 6.92 -9.03
C TRP A 88 15.70 6.80 -8.64
N ARG A 89 16.01 6.87 -7.33
CA ARG A 89 17.39 6.94 -6.84
C ARG A 89 18.29 5.81 -7.35
N THR A 90 17.73 4.63 -7.60
CA THR A 90 18.43 3.41 -8.05
C THR A 90 18.37 3.20 -9.58
N GLY A 91 17.80 4.16 -10.33
CA GLY A 91 17.66 4.12 -11.78
C GLY A 91 16.31 3.58 -12.28
N THR A 92 15.55 2.87 -11.44
CA THR A 92 14.17 2.45 -11.72
C THR A 92 13.23 3.05 -10.69
N CYS A 93 11.95 3.19 -11.03
CA CYS A 93 10.93 3.68 -10.11
C CYS A 93 10.69 2.67 -8.98
N ASP A 94 10.80 3.13 -7.74
CA ASP A 94 10.47 2.39 -6.53
C ASP A 94 9.59 3.29 -5.63
N LEU A 95 8.33 2.88 -5.48
CA LEU A 95 7.33 3.62 -4.70
C LEU A 95 7.17 3.09 -3.28
N SER A 96 8.02 2.17 -2.82
CA SER A 96 7.94 1.54 -1.49
C SER A 96 7.96 2.56 -0.35
N GLY A 97 8.68 3.68 -0.53
CA GLY A 97 8.76 4.76 0.45
C GLY A 97 7.47 5.57 0.65
N VAL A 98 6.48 5.47 -0.26
CA VAL A 98 5.17 6.15 -0.13
C VAL A 98 3.99 5.18 -0.09
N VAL A 99 4.07 4.04 -0.77
CA VAL A 99 2.96 3.10 -0.92
C VAL A 99 2.61 2.40 0.39
N LYS A 100 3.60 2.02 1.22
CA LYS A 100 3.33 1.35 2.50
C LYS A 100 2.47 2.22 3.42
N GLY A 101 2.89 3.47 3.64
CA GLY A 101 2.15 4.42 4.48
C GLY A 101 0.76 4.74 3.93
N TRP A 102 0.63 4.88 2.60
CA TRP A 102 -0.68 5.05 1.96
C TRP A 102 -1.58 3.83 2.15
N ALA A 103 -1.05 2.61 1.97
CA ALA A 103 -1.84 1.38 2.05
C ALA A 103 -2.41 1.17 3.46
N ILE A 104 -1.63 1.40 4.52
CA ILE A 104 -2.15 1.26 5.89
C ILE A 104 -3.16 2.37 6.25
N ALA A 105 -2.97 3.59 5.73
CA ALA A 105 -3.93 4.67 5.93
C ALA A 105 -5.26 4.38 5.21
N GLU A 106 -5.19 3.84 4.00
CA GLU A 106 -6.36 3.42 3.23
C GLU A 106 -7.07 2.22 3.88
N ALA A 107 -6.33 1.24 4.41
CA ALA A 107 -6.91 0.15 5.20
C ALA A 107 -7.67 0.66 6.44
N ALA A 108 -7.09 1.62 7.16
CA ALA A 108 -7.75 2.27 8.30
C ALA A 108 -8.99 3.06 7.87
N ASN A 109 -8.93 3.81 6.77
CA ASN A 109 -10.09 4.52 6.22
C ASN A 109 -11.23 3.56 5.86
N ARG A 110 -10.92 2.38 5.32
CA ARG A 110 -11.93 1.35 5.01
C ARG A 110 -12.60 0.81 6.28
N LEU A 111 -11.84 0.58 7.35
CA LEU A 111 -12.40 0.17 8.64
C LEU A 111 -13.27 1.27 9.27
N HIS A 112 -12.81 2.52 9.22
CA HIS A 112 -13.61 3.66 9.65
C HIS A 112 -14.92 3.79 8.86
N ALA A 113 -14.87 3.60 7.54
CA ALA A 113 -16.05 3.67 6.67
C ALA A 113 -17.08 2.57 6.96
N THR A 114 -16.67 1.44 7.55
CA THR A 114 -17.56 0.37 7.99
C THR A 114 -17.97 0.48 9.47
N GLY A 115 -17.55 1.54 10.16
CA GLY A 115 -17.94 1.84 11.54
C GLY A 115 -17.05 1.21 12.61
N PHE A 116 -15.91 0.64 12.23
CA PHE A 116 -14.91 0.17 13.18
C PHE A 116 -13.92 1.31 13.50
N HIS A 117 -13.74 1.58 14.79
CA HIS A 117 -12.93 2.69 15.31
C HIS A 117 -11.85 2.22 16.28
N HIS A 118 -11.90 0.96 16.72
CA HIS A 118 -10.88 0.39 17.59
C HIS A 118 -10.21 -0.78 16.85
N PHE A 119 -9.12 -0.46 16.15
CA PHE A 119 -8.32 -1.42 15.41
C PHE A 119 -6.82 -1.04 15.43
N CYS A 120 -5.99 -1.95 14.94
CA CYS A 120 -4.59 -1.73 14.66
C CYS A 120 -4.25 -2.42 13.34
N VAL A 121 -3.67 -1.67 12.40
CA VAL A 121 -3.08 -2.18 11.16
C VAL A 121 -1.59 -1.93 11.23
N ASN A 122 -0.80 -3.01 11.30
CA ASN A 122 0.66 -2.96 11.35
C ASN A 122 1.25 -3.64 10.10
N ALA A 123 1.99 -2.90 9.28
CA ALA A 123 2.70 -3.43 8.13
C ALA A 123 4.21 -3.21 8.30
N GLY A 124 4.93 -4.29 8.66
CA GLY A 124 6.39 -4.24 8.81
C GLY A 124 6.92 -3.19 9.79
N GLY A 125 6.12 -2.81 10.79
CA GLY A 125 6.45 -1.78 11.78
C GLY A 125 5.77 -0.43 11.58
N ASP A 126 5.18 -0.16 10.41
CA ASP A 126 4.36 1.04 10.21
C ASP A 126 2.94 0.75 10.70
N ILE A 127 2.41 1.64 11.55
CA ILE A 127 1.17 1.38 12.30
C ILE A 127 0.15 2.49 12.03
N GLN A 128 -1.10 2.07 11.83
CA GLN A 128 -2.28 2.93 11.84
C GLN A 128 -3.32 2.36 12.80
N THR A 129 -3.90 3.25 13.62
CA THR A 129 -4.98 2.96 14.57
C THR A 129 -6.15 3.90 14.37
#